data_AF-M1CCM4-F1
#
_entry.id   AF-M1CCM4-F1
#
_cell.length_a   1.000
_cell.length_b   1.000
_cell.length_c   1.000
_cell.angle_alpha   90.00
_cell.angle_beta   90.00
_cell.angle_gamma   90.00
#
_symmetry.space_group_name_H-M   'P 1'
#
loop_
_entity.id
_entity.type
_entity.pdbx_description
1 polymer ?
#
loop_
_entity_poly.entity_id
_entity_poly.type
_entity_poly.pdbx_seq_one_letter_code
_entity_poly.pdbx_strand_id
1 'polypeptide(L)'
;MCEVLGGGMRAEEIKELWQEYENNASLEANLVKDFDKVEMILQALEYESEHGKVLDEFFLSTAGKFQTEIGKSWAAEIHLRRNSRLGN
;
A
#
# COMPACT_ATOMS: atom_id res chain seq x y z
N MET A 1 23.48 -0.15 2.13
CA MET A 1 22.47 0.04 3.20
C MET A 1 23.14 0.13 4.58
N CYS A 2 23.90 -0.87 5.05
CA CYS A 2 24.58 -0.80 6.35
C CYS A 2 25.61 0.35 6.48
N GLU A 3 26.30 0.74 5.41
CA GLU A 3 27.21 1.90 5.41
C GLU A 3 26.46 3.25 5.54
N VAL A 4 25.25 3.35 4.97
CA VAL A 4 24.39 4.54 5.08
C VAL A 4 23.80 4.66 6.49
N LEU A 5 23.57 3.53 7.15
CA LEU A 5 22.97 3.45 8.49
C LEU A 5 24.01 3.52 9.63
N GLY A 6 25.30 3.73 9.31
CA GLY A 6 26.36 3.90 10.31
C GLY A 6 26.83 2.62 11.01
N GLY A 7 26.39 1.44 10.55
CA GLY A 7 26.74 0.14 11.14
C GLY A 7 26.19 -0.10 12.56
N GLY A 8 26.60 -1.20 13.19
CA GLY A 8 26.20 -1.58 14.54
C GLY A 8 24.82 -2.26 14.62
N MET A 9 24.36 -2.52 15.86
CA MET A 9 23.14 -3.32 16.11
C MET A 9 21.88 -2.77 15.43
N ARG A 10 21.71 -1.45 15.37
CA ARG A 10 20.55 -0.81 14.72
C ARG A 10 20.55 -0.99 13.20
N ALA A 11 21.73 -0.97 12.57
CA ALA A 11 21.82 -1.18 11.13
C ALA A 11 21.47 -2.62 10.74
N GLU A 12 21.77 -3.59 11.61
CA GLU A 12 21.37 -4.99 11.40
C GLU A 12 19.87 -5.18 11.62
N GLU A 13 19.29 -4.59 12.68
CA GLU A 13 17.83 -4.60 12.92
C GLU A 13 17.04 -4.05 11.72
N ILE A 14 17.44 -2.89 11.18
CA ILE A 14 16.78 -2.29 10.01
C ILE A 14 16.90 -3.21 8.78
N LYS A 15 18.04 -3.86 8.60
CA LYS A 15 18.26 -4.79 7.49
C LYS A 15 17.38 -6.04 7.64
N GLU A 16 17.25 -6.58 8.85
CA GLU A 16 16.37 -7.71 9.15
C GLU A 16 14.90 -7.33 8.88
N LEU A 17 14.44 -6.18 9.36
CA LEU A 17 13.09 -5.67 9.10
C LEU A 17 12.82 -5.46 7.60
N TRP A 18 13.79 -4.91 6.86
CA TRP A 18 13.67 -4.77 5.41
C TRP A 18 13.58 -6.14 4.71
N GLN A 19 14.40 -7.11 5.12
CA GLN A 19 14.33 -8.47 4.58
C GLN A 19 13.00 -9.16 4.91
N GLU A 20 12.49 -8.98 6.12
CA GLU A 20 11.19 -9.50 6.56
C GLU A 20 10.06 -8.94 5.68
N TYR A 21 10.06 -7.62 5.45
CA TYR A 21 9.14 -6.95 4.55
C TYR A 21 9.26 -7.51 3.13
N GLU A 22 10.45 -7.46 2.50
CA GLU A 22 10.64 -7.94 1.13
C GLU A 22 10.15 -9.39 0.93
N ASN A 23 10.46 -10.26 1.89
CA ASN A 23 10.13 -11.69 1.82
C ASN A 23 8.67 -12.04 2.17
N ASN A 24 7.84 -11.08 2.59
CA ASN A 24 6.47 -11.36 3.06
C ASN A 24 6.46 -12.36 4.25
N ALA A 25 7.47 -12.28 5.10
CA ALA A 25 7.79 -13.35 6.05
C ALA A 25 6.91 -13.35 7.32
N SER A 26 6.19 -12.27 7.58
CA SER A 26 5.35 -12.09 8.78
C SER A 26 3.97 -11.54 8.45
N LEU A 27 3.06 -11.59 9.42
CA LEU A 27 1.74 -10.98 9.31
C LEU A 27 1.86 -9.46 9.19
N GLU A 28 2.80 -8.88 9.94
CA GLU A 28 3.15 -7.46 9.94
C GLU A 28 3.66 -7.04 8.55
N ALA A 29 4.58 -7.78 7.94
CA ALA A 29 5.07 -7.52 6.59
C ALA A 29 3.93 -7.53 5.57
N ASN A 30 3.03 -8.52 5.65
CA ASN A 30 1.88 -8.61 4.76
C ASN A 30 0.89 -7.46 4.96
N LEU A 31 0.64 -7.06 6.20
CA LEU A 31 -0.20 -5.92 6.54
C LEU A 31 0.39 -4.60 6.02
N VAL A 32 1.69 -4.38 6.24
CA VAL A 32 2.38 -3.16 5.76
C VAL A 32 2.37 -3.10 4.24
N LYS A 33 2.55 -4.23 3.54
CA LYS A 33 2.42 -4.27 2.07
C LYS A 33 1.03 -4.02 1.55
N ASP A 34 0.00 -4.40 2.30
CA ASP A 34 -1.36 -4.06 1.94
C ASP A 34 -1.61 -2.56 2.17
N PHE A 35 -1.12 -2.00 3.27
CA PHE A 35 -1.23 -0.58 3.56
C PHE A 35 -0.54 0.29 2.52
N ASP A 36 0.64 -0.08 2.04
CA ASP A 36 1.31 0.60 0.94
C ASP A 36 0.42 0.70 -0.33
N LYS A 37 -0.28 -0.40 -0.67
CA LYS A 37 -1.22 -0.40 -1.81
C LYS A 37 -2.51 0.36 -1.53
N VAL A 38 -3.04 0.29 -0.31
CA VAL A 38 -4.23 1.05 0.11
C VAL A 38 -3.94 2.55 0.02
N GLU A 39 -2.78 2.98 0.50
CA GLU A 39 -2.33 4.37 0.46
C GLU A 39 -2.23 4.88 -0.99
N MET A 40 -1.65 4.07 -1.88
CA MET A 40 -1.54 4.41 -3.31
C MET A 40 -2.91 4.65 -3.97
N ILE A 41 -3.92 3.79 -3.73
CA ILE A 41 -5.26 3.97 -4.31
C ILE A 41 -6.07 5.08 -3.62
N LEU A 42 -5.77 5.37 -2.34
CA LEU A 42 -6.37 6.49 -1.63
C LEU A 42 -5.89 7.83 -2.22
N GLN A 43 -4.58 7.98 -2.42
CA GLN A 43 -4.01 9.15 -3.10
C GLN A 43 -4.58 9.31 -4.50
N ALA A 44 -4.70 8.22 -5.26
CA ALA A 44 -5.31 8.26 -6.59
C ALA A 44 -6.75 8.78 -6.52
N LEU A 45 -7.58 8.28 -5.59
CA LEU A 45 -8.96 8.76 -5.39
C LEU A 45 -9.01 10.26 -5.05
N GLU A 46 -8.13 10.73 -4.18
CA GLU A 46 -8.06 12.15 -3.79
C GLU A 46 -7.66 13.02 -5.00
N TYR A 47 -6.70 12.56 -5.80
CA TYR A 47 -6.25 13.28 -6.99
C TYR A 47 -7.30 13.32 -8.11
N GLU A 48 -7.99 12.20 -8.35
CA GLU A 48 -9.20 12.17 -9.20
C GLU A 48 -10.25 13.16 -8.67
N SER A 49 -10.31 13.30 -7.34
CA SER A 49 -11.30 14.14 -6.68
C SER A 49 -11.09 15.63 -6.86
N GLU A 50 -9.86 16.08 -6.71
CA GLU A 50 -9.50 17.49 -6.79
C GLU A 50 -9.29 17.96 -8.23
N HIS A 51 -8.81 17.09 -9.12
CA HIS A 51 -8.37 17.47 -10.46
C HIS A 51 -9.21 16.92 -11.61
N GLY A 52 -10.24 16.11 -11.32
CA GLY A 52 -11.13 15.53 -12.35
C GLY A 52 -10.40 14.62 -13.34
N LYS A 53 -9.29 14.01 -12.91
CA LYS A 53 -8.55 13.01 -13.69
C LYS A 53 -9.15 11.63 -13.48
N VAL A 54 -8.86 10.72 -14.41
CA VAL A 54 -9.15 9.30 -14.28
C VAL A 54 -7.81 8.58 -14.19
N LEU A 55 -7.58 7.92 -13.05
CA LEU A 55 -6.36 7.27 -12.64
C LEU A 55 -6.60 5.75 -12.45
N ASP A 56 -7.36 5.15 -13.38
CA ASP A 56 -7.72 3.72 -13.36
C ASP A 56 -6.52 2.78 -13.21
N GLU A 57 -5.37 3.16 -13.76
CA GLU A 57 -4.16 2.34 -13.70
C GLU A 57 -3.73 2.01 -12.26
N PHE A 58 -3.89 2.95 -11.32
CA PHE A 58 -3.53 2.74 -9.92
C PHE A 58 -4.45 1.71 -9.25
N PHE A 59 -5.75 1.77 -9.55
CA PHE A 59 -6.74 0.81 -9.05
C PHE A 59 -6.57 -0.58 -9.68
N LEU A 60 -6.34 -0.65 -11.00
CA LEU A 60 -6.10 -1.90 -11.70
C LEU A 60 -4.79 -2.55 -11.25
N SER A 61 -3.76 -1.75 -10.93
CA SER A 61 -2.47 -2.26 -10.47
C SER A 61 -2.53 -2.94 -9.10
N THR A 62 -3.53 -2.67 -8.28
CA THR A 62 -3.69 -3.25 -6.93
C THR A 62 -4.75 -4.34 -6.85
N ALA A 63 -5.56 -4.51 -7.88
CA ALA A 63 -6.61 -5.53 -7.96
C ALA A 63 -6.03 -6.94 -7.69
N GLY A 64 -6.59 -7.63 -6.70
CA GLY A 64 -6.18 -8.98 -6.32
C GLY A 64 -4.83 -9.08 -5.60
N LYS A 65 -4.17 -7.96 -5.26
CA LYS A 65 -2.86 -7.94 -4.58
C LYS A 65 -2.94 -7.71 -3.06
N PHE A 66 -4.14 -7.58 -2.51
CA PHE A 66 -4.38 -7.46 -1.07
C PHE A 66 -4.45 -8.84 -0.43
N GLN A 67 -3.65 -9.08 0.61
CA GLN A 67 -3.49 -10.39 1.24
C GLN A 67 -4.34 -10.53 2.51
N THR A 68 -4.30 -9.51 3.36
CA THR A 68 -4.97 -9.45 4.65
C THR A 68 -6.44 -9.06 4.52
N GLU A 69 -7.27 -9.51 5.46
CA GLU A 69 -8.69 -9.13 5.50
C GLU A 69 -8.89 -7.63 5.75
N ILE A 70 -7.99 -7.01 6.53
CA ILE A 70 -8.00 -5.56 6.78
C ILE A 70 -7.71 -4.80 5.47
N GLY A 71 -6.64 -5.18 4.76
CA GLY A 71 -6.27 -4.58 3.48
C GLY A 71 -7.39 -4.68 2.44
N LYS A 72 -8.00 -5.87 2.31
CA LYS A 72 -9.15 -6.08 1.41
C LYS A 72 -10.34 -5.20 1.77
N SER A 73 -10.68 -5.11 3.06
CA SER A 73 -11.80 -4.29 3.55
C SER A 73 -11.59 -2.80 3.24
N TRP A 74 -10.39 -2.28 3.49
CA TRP A 74 -10.07 -0.88 3.22
C TRP A 74 -10.01 -0.57 1.73
N ALA A 75 -9.44 -1.47 0.92
CA ALA A 75 -9.45 -1.32 -0.53
C ALA A 75 -10.88 -1.31 -1.08
N ALA A 76 -11.75 -2.21 -0.58
CA ALA A 76 -13.15 -2.24 -0.98
C ALA A 76 -13.88 -0.93 -0.66
N GLU A 77 -13.66 -0.35 0.54
CA GLU A 77 -14.21 0.94 0.92
C GLU A 77 -13.77 2.08 -0.03
N ILE A 78 -12.50 2.12 -0.42
CA ILE A 78 -11.99 3.12 -1.37
C ILE A 78 -12.65 2.95 -2.74
N HIS A 79 -12.77 1.71 -3.23
CA HIS A 79 -13.47 1.43 -4.49
C HIS A 79 -14.95 1.84 -4.44
N LEU A 80 -15.64 1.62 -3.33
CA LEU A 80 -17.03 2.05 -3.15
C LEU A 80 -17.18 3.57 -3.23
N ARG A 81 -16.28 4.32 -2.58
CA ARG A 81 -16.26 5.79 -2.63
C ARG A 81 -16.01 6.31 -4.04
N ARG A 82 -15.04 5.70 -4.74
CA ARG A 82 -14.72 6.04 -6.13
C ARG A 82 -15.92 5.81 -7.06
N ASN A 83 -16.53 4.63 -6.98
CA ASN A 83 -17.68 4.27 -7.84
C ASN A 83 -18.89 5.18 -7.59
N SER A 84 -19.14 5.55 -6.33
CA SER A 84 -20.20 6.48 -5.98
C SER A 84 -19.99 7.88 -6.60
N ARG A 85 -18.74 8.28 -6.84
CA ARG A 85 -18.41 9.52 -7.57
C ARG A 85 -18.63 9.39 -9.07
N LEU A 86 -18.20 8.27 -9.67
CA LEU A 86 -18.31 8.05 -11.12
C LEU A 86 -19.74 7.81 -11.60
N GLY A 87 -20.62 7.36 -10.70
CA GLY A 87 -22.04 7.12 -10.98
C GLY A 87 -22.96 8.35 -10.87
N ASN A 88 -22.43 9.49 -10.41
CA ASN A 88 -23.13 10.80 -10.36
C ASN A 88 -22.67 11.69 -11.52
#